data_AF-A0AAU6QVW3-F1
#
_entry.id   AF-A0AAU6QVW3-F1
#
_cell.length_a   1.000
_cell.length_b   1.000
_cell.length_c   1.000
_cell.angle_alpha   90.00
_cell.angle_beta   90.00
_cell.angle_gamma   90.00
#
_symmetry.space_group_name_H-M   'P 1'
#
loop_
_entity.id
_entity.type
_entity.pdbx_description
1 polymer ?
#
loop_
_entity_poly.entity_id
_entity_poly.type
_entity_poly.pdbx_seq_one_letter_code
_entity_poly.pdbx_strand_id
1 'polypeptide(L)' 'MPAATPDQIARKVRINPIVIVSGSGDATRSLRYRGKHTLCAVLGFLNSQRESRALVYSHKTNGRMMWIDVRTGAYVVLH' A
#
# COMPACT_ATOMS: atom_id res chain seq x y z
N MET A 1 8.63 11.52 8.58
CA MET A 1 9.08 10.13 8.83
C MET A 1 9.93 9.68 7.66
N PRO A 2 11.07 9.02 7.90
CA PRO A 2 11.84 8.43 6.80
C PRO A 2 11.00 7.39 6.05
N ALA A 3 11.25 7.20 4.76
CA ALA A 3 10.58 6.17 3.98
C ALA A 3 10.85 4.77 4.57
N ALA A 4 9.88 3.87 4.45
CA ALA A 4 10.06 2.48 4.86
C ALA A 4 11.06 1.79 3.93
N THR A 5 11.97 0.99 4.51
CA THR A 5 12.92 0.21 3.71
C THR A 5 12.23 -0.95 2.98
N PRO A 6 12.77 -1.46 1.87
CA PRO A 6 12.21 -2.60 1.15
C PRO A 6 11.94 -3.82 2.05
N ASP A 7 12.83 -4.11 3.00
CA ASP A 7 12.67 -5.21 3.97
C ASP A 7 11.53 -4.98 4.97
N GLN A 8 11.31 -3.72 5.39
CA GLN A 8 10.16 -3.37 6.21
C GLN A 8 8.87 -3.54 5.42
N ILE A 9 8.83 -3.07 4.17
CA ILE A 9 7.67 -3.21 3.27
C ILE A 9 7.38 -4.69 3.03
N ALA A 10 8.38 -5.50 2.68
CA ALA A 10 8.23 -6.92 2.41
C ALA A 10 7.71 -7.69 3.63
N ARG A 11 8.15 -7.35 4.85
CA ARG A 11 7.59 -7.92 6.09
C ARG A 11 6.14 -7.51 6.29
N LYS A 12 5.80 -6.23 6.09
CA LYS A 12 4.43 -5.74 6.25
C LYS A 12 3.48 -6.37 5.22
N VAL A 13 3.88 -6.47 3.96
CA VAL A 13 3.09 -7.07 2.86
C VAL A 13 2.70 -8.51 3.16
N ARG A 14 3.61 -9.28 3.76
CA ARG A 14 3.38 -10.70 4.08
C ARG A 14 2.27 -10.93 5.11
N ILE A 15 2.09 -10.01 6.06
CA ILE A 15 1.25 -10.25 7.23
C ILE A 15 0.05 -9.30 7.33
N ASN A 16 0.08 -8.16 6.62
CA ASN A 16 -0.96 -7.14 6.74
C ASN A 16 -1.88 -7.12 5.51
N PRO A 17 -3.12 -6.61 5.68
CA PRO A 17 -3.98 -6.25 4.56
C PRO A 17 -3.30 -5.23 3.64
N ILE A 18 -3.53 -5.41 2.34
CA ILE A 18 -3.09 -4.49 1.30
C ILE A 18 -4.34 -3.97 0.60
N VAL A 19 -4.39 -2.65 0.42
CA VAL A 19 -5.46 -1.95 -0.28
C VAL A 19 -4.89 -1.40 -1.57
N ILE A 20 -5.54 -1.69 -2.68
CA ILE A 20 -5.29 -1.04 -3.96
C ILE A 20 -6.16 0.21 -4.02
N VAL A 21 -5.53 1.33 -4.30
CA VAL A 21 -6.20 2.63 -4.48
C VAL A 21 -5.97 3.07 -5.92
N SER A 22 -7.05 3.38 -6.63
CA SER A 22 -7.02 3.79 -8.04
C SER A 22 -7.86 5.04 -8.25
N GLY A 23 -7.43 5.92 -9.16
CA GLY A 23 -8.11 7.19 -9.48
C GLY A 23 -7.54 8.40 -8.72
N SER A 24 -8.05 9.58 -9.06
CA SER A 24 -7.66 10.87 -8.46
C SER A 24 -8.88 11.67 -8.02
N GLY A 25 -8.78 12.40 -6.90
CA GLY A 25 -9.85 13.26 -6.39
C GLY A 25 -11.08 12.47 -5.95
N ASP A 26 -12.27 12.94 -6.34
CA ASP A 26 -13.57 12.37 -5.93
C ASP A 26 -13.86 10.98 -6.52
N ALA A 27 -13.09 10.54 -7.52
CA ALA A 27 -13.23 9.22 -8.15
C ALA A 27 -12.33 8.15 -7.52
N THR A 28 -11.76 8.41 -6.35
CA THR A 28 -10.86 7.46 -5.67
C THR A 28 -11.62 6.18 -5.29
N ARG A 29 -11.22 5.04 -5.86
CA ARG A 29 -11.73 3.72 -5.48
C ARG A 29 -10.67 2.98 -4.68
N SER A 30 -11.11 2.33 -3.61
CA SER A 30 -10.26 1.44 -2.81
C SER A 30 -10.80 0.02 -2.82
N LEU A 31 -9.90 -0.95 -3.02
CA LEU A 31 -10.23 -2.37 -3.10
C LEU A 31 -9.20 -3.16 -2.31
N ARG A 32 -9.62 -4.23 -1.64
CA ARG A 32 -8.68 -5.13 -0.97
C ARG A 32 -7.94 -5.98 -2.00
N TYR A 33 -6.61 -5.99 -1.94
CA TYR A 33 -5.80 -6.91 -2.74
C TYR A 33 -6.00 -8.35 -2.25
N ARG A 34 -6.27 -9.27 -3.18
CA ARG A 34 -6.51 -10.70 -2.91
C ARG A 34 -5.47 -11.63 -3.55
N GLY A 35 -4.43 -11.06 -4.17
CA GLY A 35 -3.37 -11.84 -4.80
C GLY A 35 -2.34 -12.37 -3.79
N LYS A 36 -1.17 -12.77 -4.28
CA LYS A 36 -0.08 -13.27 -3.42
C LYS A 36 0.51 -12.13 -2.57
N HIS A 37 0.56 -12.31 -1.26
CA HIS A 37 1.12 -11.35 -0.29
C HIS A 37 2.65 -11.35 -0.28
N THR A 38 3.26 -11.08 -1.42
CA THR A 38 4.71 -10.90 -1.59
C THR A 38 4.99 -9.57 -2.27
N LEU A 39 6.10 -8.92 -1.92
CA LEU A 39 6.46 -7.64 -2.51
C LEU A 39 6.52 -7.72 -4.05
N CYS A 40 7.13 -8.79 -4.58
CA CYS A 40 7.23 -9.03 -6.02
C CYS A 40 5.85 -9.14 -6.69
N ALA A 41 4.91 -9.91 -6.14
CA ALA A 41 3.58 -10.06 -6.72
C ALA A 41 2.76 -8.77 -6.69
N VAL A 42 2.89 -7.98 -5.61
CA VAL A 42 2.21 -6.68 -5.50
C VAL A 42 2.78 -5.68 -6.51
N LEU A 43 4.11 -5.59 -6.62
CA LEU A 43 4.75 -4.73 -7.62
C LEU A 43 4.42 -5.17 -9.06
N GLY A 44 4.42 -6.47 -9.33
CA GLY A 44 3.99 -7.03 -10.61
C GLY A 44 2.55 -6.66 -10.95
N PHE A 45 1.64 -6.77 -9.98
CA PHE A 45 0.26 -6.30 -10.14
C PHE A 45 0.21 -4.80 -10.47
N LEU A 46 0.92 -3.96 -9.73
CA LEU A 46 0.96 -2.51 -9.96
C LEU A 46 1.59 -2.12 -11.30
N ASN A 47 2.44 -2.96 -11.88
CA ASN A 47 2.99 -2.70 -13.22
C ASN A 47 1.97 -2.99 -14.33
N SER A 48 0.97 -3.84 -14.05
CA SER A 48 -0.12 -4.14 -14.99
C SER A 48 -1.28 -3.14 -14.93
N GLN A 49 -1.33 -2.27 -13.91
CA GLN A 49 -2.40 -1.32 -13.67
C GLN A 49 -1.85 0.12 -13.78
N ARG A 50 -2.23 0.84 -14.84
CA ARG A 50 -1.93 2.28 -14.92
C ARG A 50 -2.71 3.01 -13.82
N GLU A 51 -2.04 3.86 -13.05
CA GLU A 51 -2.64 4.75 -12.03
C GLU A 51 -3.15 4.09 -10.74
N SER A 52 -2.72 2.86 -10.43
CA SER A 52 -3.00 2.23 -9.14
C SER A 52 -1.82 2.35 -8.16
N ARG A 53 -2.14 2.47 -6.88
CA ARG A 53 -1.21 2.42 -5.75
C ARG A 53 -1.58 1.23 -4.87
N ALA A 54 -0.58 0.55 -4.30
CA ALA A 54 -0.83 -0.44 -3.26
C ALA A 54 -0.37 0.14 -1.92
N LEU A 55 -1.28 0.11 -0.95
CA LEU A 55 -1.07 0.60 0.40
C LEU A 55 -1.13 -0.59 1.35
N VAL A 56 -0.04 -0.83 2.09
CA VAL A 56 -0.01 -1.86 3.13
C VAL A 56 -0.17 -1.21 4.50
N TYR A 57 -1.01 -1.80 5.35
CA TYR A 57 -1.19 -1.29 6.70
C TYR A 57 0.13 -1.31 7.47
N SER A 58 0.43 -0.22 8.18
CA SER A 58 1.63 -0.09 8.99
C SER A 58 1.32 -0.17 10.49
N HIS A 59 0.61 0.84 11.00
CA HIS A 59 0.26 0.99 12.42
C HIS A 59 -0.81 2.10 12.56
N LYS A 60 -1.27 2.36 13.79
CA LYS A 60 -2.16 3.48 14.11
C LYS A 60 -1.40 4.52 14.92
N THR A 61 -1.47 5.79 14.53
CA THR A 61 -0.85 6.92 15.23
C THR A 61 -1.88 8.04 15.36
N ASN A 62 -2.06 8.60 16.57
CA ASN A 62 -2.99 9.69 16.85
C ASN A 62 -4.41 9.43 16.34
N GLY A 63 -4.93 8.22 16.56
CA GLY A 63 -6.27 7.85 16.09
C GLY A 63 -6.38 7.50 14.61
N ARG A 64 -5.35 7.77 13.79
CA ARG A 64 -5.36 7.61 12.33
C ARG A 64 -4.60 6.35 11.90
N MET A 65 -5.13 5.65 10.90
CA MET A 65 -4.45 4.50 10.30
C MET A 65 -3.35 4.98 9.35
N MET A 66 -2.12 4.54 9.60
CA MET A 66 -0.97 4.80 8.76
C MET A 66 -0.76 3.63 7.81
N TRP A 67 -0.57 3.95 6.54
CA TRP A 67 -0.29 3.03 5.46
C TRP A 67 1.08 3.32 4.86
N ILE A 68 1.68 2.33 4.22
CA ILE A 68 2.90 2.49 3.44
C ILE A 68 2.56 2.25 1.98
N ASP A 69 2.90 3.20 1.12
CA ASP A 69 2.92 2.98 -0.32
C ASP A 69 3.99 1.95 -0.66
N VAL A 70 3.57 0.82 -1.23
CA VAL A 70 4.46 -0.31 -1.51
C VAL A 70 5.51 0.02 -2.57
N ARG A 71 5.23 0.95 -3.49
CA ARG A 71 6.16 1.34 -4.56
C ARG A 71 7.17 2.37 -4.07
N THR A 72 6.76 3.35 -3.27
CA THR A 72 7.62 4.47 -2.87
C THR A 72 8.17 4.35 -1.45
N GLY A 73 7.60 3.48 -0.61
CA GLY A 73 7.90 3.39 0.82
C GLY A 73 7.37 4.58 1.63
N ALA A 74 6.63 5.50 1.01
CA ALA A 74 6.09 6.68 1.68
C ALA A 74 4.98 6.29 2.65
N TYR A 75 5.00 6.89 3.84
CA TYR A 75 3.91 6.76 4.79
C TYR A 75 2.76 7.69 4.38
N VAL A 76 1.54 7.16 4.33
CA VAL A 76 0.34 7.90 3.96
C VAL A 76 -0.78 7.65 4.96
N VAL A 77 -1.64 8.65 5.14
CA VAL A 77 -2.92 8.53 5.84
C VAL A 77 -4.00 8.44 4.76
N LEU A 78 -4.87 7.43 4.84
CA LEU A 78 -6.11 7.43 4.06
C LEU A 78 -7.15 8.24 4.84
N HIS A 79 -7.79 9.17 4.13
CA HIS A 79 -8.92 9.97 4.63
C HIS A 79 -10.23 9.25 4.34
#